data_AF-A0A6V8PW30-F1
#
_entry.id   AF-A0A6V8PW30-F1
#
_cell.length_a   1.000
_cell.length_b   1.000
_cell.length_c   1.000
_cell.angle_alpha   90.00
_cell.angle_beta   90.00
_cell.angle_gamma   90.00
#
_symmetry.space_group_name_H-M   'P 1'
#
loop_
_entity.id
_entity.type
_entity.pdbx_description
1 polymer ?
#
loop_
_entity_poly.entity_id
_entity_poly.type
_entity_poly.pdbx_seq_one_letter_code
_entity_poly.pdbx_strand_id
1 'polypeptide(L)'
;MSGRSESTLALFEQFRTLGDNDLIRLAQKGNQEAVSFLLNKYKSLVKMKATSYFLVGADKEDLIQEGMIGLYKAILDFRENKEASFRVFAE
;
A
#
# COMPACT_ATOMS: atom_id res chain seq x y z
N MET A 1 17.56 -11.30 21.54
CA MET A 1 16.49 -10.65 20.74
C MET A 1 16.66 -10.96 19.24
N SER A 2 16.67 -12.24 18.84
CA SER A 2 17.01 -12.64 17.44
C SER A 2 15.87 -13.31 16.65
N GLY A 3 14.72 -13.61 17.26
CA GLY A 3 13.65 -14.36 16.57
C GLY A 3 12.66 -13.52 15.75
N ARG A 4 12.61 -12.20 15.96
CA ARG A 4 11.63 -11.32 15.29
C ARG A 4 12.02 -10.92 13.87
N SER A 5 13.31 -10.89 13.53
CA SER A 5 13.75 -10.48 12.19
C SER A 5 13.58 -11.59 11.16
N GLU A 6 13.89 -12.84 11.51
CA GLU A 6 13.72 -13.99 10.62
C GLU A 6 12.24 -14.24 10.28
N SER A 7 11.34 -14.13 11.28
CA SER A 7 9.91 -14.29 11.05
C SER A 7 9.33 -13.21 10.14
N THR A 8 9.83 -11.97 10.25
CA THR A 8 9.39 -10.85 9.43
C THR A 8 9.86 -10.98 7.98
N LEU A 9 11.11 -11.42 7.78
CA LEU A 9 11.65 -11.68 6.44
C LEU A 9 10.91 -12.80 5.72
N ALA A 10 10.64 -13.92 6.42
CA ALA A 10 9.87 -15.04 5.86
C ALA A 10 8.45 -14.61 5.45
N LEU A 11 7.79 -13.78 6.26
CA LEU A 11 6.47 -13.25 5.94
C LEU A 11 6.50 -12.30 4.73
N PHE A 12 7.53 -11.46 4.63
CA PHE A 12 7.72 -10.56 3.49
C PHE A 12 7.94 -11.34 2.18
N GLU A 13 8.77 -12.38 2.20
CA GLU A 13 8.99 -13.24 1.03
C GLU A 13 7.71 -14.01 0.66
N GLN A 14 6.93 -14.46 1.65
CA GLN A 14 5.62 -15.05 1.38
C GLN A 14 4.71 -14.05 0.64
N PHE A 15 4.58 -12.82 1.12
CA PHE A 15 3.74 -11.81 0.48
C PHE A 15 4.22 -11.40 -0.92
N ARG A 16 5.52 -11.45 -1.20
CA ARG A 16 6.04 -11.22 -2.56
C ARG A 16 5.58 -12.24 -3.59
N THR A 17 5.23 -13.45 -3.16
CA THR A 17 4.70 -14.49 -4.04
C THR A 17 3.21 -14.37 -4.31
N LEU A 18 2.49 -13.53 -3.55
CA LEU A 18 1.07 -13.28 -3.70
C LEU A 18 0.79 -12.13 -4.68
N GLY A 19 -0.31 -12.25 -5.43
CA GLY A 19 -0.84 -11.16 -6.23
C GLY A 19 -1.47 -10.06 -5.37
N ASP A 20 -1.62 -8.86 -5.92
CA ASP A 20 -2.21 -7.73 -5.19
C ASP A 20 -3.63 -8.03 -4.70
N ASN A 21 -4.44 -8.73 -5.49
CA ASN A 21 -5.81 -9.09 -5.09
C ASN A 21 -5.81 -10.05 -3.89
N ASP A 22 -4.85 -10.96 -3.79
CA ASP A 22 -4.72 -11.85 -2.62
C ASP A 22 -4.30 -11.09 -1.38
N LEU A 23 -3.31 -10.20 -1.52
CA LEU A 23 -2.84 -9.34 -0.42
C LEU A 23 -3.95 -8.41 0.07
N ILE A 24 -4.75 -7.85 -0.84
CA ILE A 24 -5.91 -7.00 -0.51
C ILE A 24 -6.96 -7.81 0.23
N ARG A 25 -7.29 -9.03 -0.23
CA ARG A 25 -8.21 -9.92 0.50
C ARG A 25 -7.73 -10.22 1.91
N LEU A 26 -6.42 -10.41 2.11
CA LEU A 26 -5.84 -10.58 3.44
C LEU A 26 -5.98 -9.30 4.28
N ALA A 27 -5.66 -8.15 3.70
CA ALA A 27 -5.78 -6.84 4.35
C ALA A 27 -7.22 -6.55 4.80
N GLN A 28 -8.21 -6.78 3.93
CA GLN A 28 -9.64 -6.61 4.20
C GLN A 28 -10.17 -7.56 5.27
N LYS A 29 -9.52 -8.72 5.47
CA LYS A 29 -9.79 -9.65 6.57
C LYS A 29 -9.10 -9.25 7.89
N GLY A 30 -8.44 -8.09 7.93
CA GLY A 30 -7.78 -7.55 9.12
C GLY A 30 -6.29 -7.88 9.24
N ASN A 31 -5.66 -8.48 8.23
CA ASN A 31 -4.22 -8.76 8.26
C ASN A 31 -3.41 -7.45 8.11
N GLN A 32 -2.94 -6.92 9.24
CA GLN A 32 -2.18 -5.66 9.31
C GLN A 32 -0.82 -5.73 8.61
N GLU A 33 -0.22 -6.92 8.53
CA GLU A 33 1.05 -7.11 7.82
C GLU A 33 0.84 -7.02 6.31
N ALA A 34 -0.27 -7.54 5.79
CA ALA A 34 -0.64 -7.39 4.39
C ALA A 34 -0.94 -5.92 4.03
N VAL A 35 -1.63 -5.19 4.91
CA VAL A 35 -1.81 -3.72 4.79
C VAL A 35 -0.44 -3.04 4.71
N SER A 36 0.44 -3.31 5.67
CA SER A 36 1.77 -2.67 5.75
C SER A 36 2.63 -3.00 4.53
N PHE A 37 2.54 -4.22 4.02
CA PHE A 37 3.22 -4.65 2.81
C PHE A 37 2.72 -3.86 1.59
N LEU A 38 1.41 -3.77 1.39
CA LEU A 38 0.81 -3.02 0.28
C LEU A 38 1.13 -1.52 0.37
N LEU A 39 1.00 -0.91 1.54
CA LEU A 39 1.36 0.50 1.76
C LEU A 39 2.82 0.77 1.38
N ASN A 40 3.75 -0.11 1.79
CA ASN A 40 5.15 0.02 1.41
C ASN A 40 5.38 -0.21 -0.09
N LYS A 41 4.69 -1.18 -0.69
CA LYS A 41 4.77 -1.49 -2.13
C LYS A 41 4.38 -0.30 -3.01
N TYR A 42 3.34 0.46 -2.63
CA TYR A 42 2.83 1.59 -3.41
C TYR A 42 3.29 2.97 -2.91
N LYS A 43 4.11 3.03 -1.83
CA LYS A 43 4.60 4.29 -1.25
C LYS A 43 5.32 5.20 -2.26
N SER A 44 6.10 4.63 -3.16
CA SER A 44 6.84 5.40 -4.19
C SER A 44 5.88 6.07 -5.19
N LEU A 45 4.79 5.39 -5.56
CA LEU A 45 3.75 5.93 -6.43
C LEU A 45 3.04 7.13 -5.77
N VAL A 46 2.66 6.98 -4.48
CA VAL A 46 2.07 8.08 -3.70
C VAL A 46 3.02 9.28 -3.64
N LYS A 47 4.30 9.05 -3.32
CA LYS A 47 5.31 10.12 -3.28
C LYS A 47 5.45 10.84 -4.62
N MET A 48 5.51 10.10 -5.72
CA MET A 48 5.63 10.65 -7.07
C MET A 48 4.46 11.56 -7.40
N LYS A 49 3.22 11.10 -7.16
CA LYS A 49 2.00 11.88 -7.38
C LYS A 49 1.91 13.10 -6.46
N ALA A 50 2.24 12.96 -5.18
CA ALA A 50 2.24 14.09 -4.25
C ALA A 50 3.24 15.18 -4.68
N THR A 51 4.40 14.80 -5.23
CA THR A 51 5.40 15.77 -5.71
C THR A 51 5.03 16.52 -6.97
N SER A 52 4.14 15.99 -7.83
CA SER A 52 3.73 16.69 -9.05
C SER A 52 2.77 17.85 -8.80
N TYR A 53 2.12 17.90 -7.64
CA TYR A 53 1.21 18.97 -7.25
C TYR A 53 1.89 20.04 -6.40
N PHE A 54 3.15 20.40 -6.69
CA PHE A 54 3.92 21.37 -5.91
C PHE A 54 3.27 22.78 -5.98
N LEU A 55 2.23 22.97 -5.17
CA LEU A 55 1.56 24.22 -4.92
C LEU A 55 2.48 25.02 -3.99
N VAL A 56 2.88 26.20 -4.43
CA VAL A 56 3.69 27.12 -3.64
C VAL A 56 3.00 27.35 -2.29
N GLY A 57 3.61 26.86 -1.20
CA GLY A 57 3.13 27.02 0.17
C GLY A 57 2.47 25.80 0.82
N ALA A 58 2.28 24.68 0.11
CA ALA A 58 1.80 23.43 0.71
C ALA A 58 2.97 22.60 1.30
N ASP A 59 2.80 22.06 2.50
CA ASP A 59 3.77 21.11 3.05
C ASP A 59 3.69 19.80 2.26
N LYS A 60 4.83 19.42 1.67
CA LYS A 60 4.97 18.21 0.88
C LYS A 60 4.73 16.95 1.72
N GLU A 61 5.07 16.98 3.01
CA GLU A 61 4.81 15.86 3.90
C GLU A 61 3.31 15.68 4.15
N ASP A 62 2.53 16.77 4.26
CA ASP A 62 1.07 16.70 4.42
C ASP A 62 0.42 16.04 3.20
N LEU A 63 0.81 16.42 1.99
CA LEU A 63 0.31 15.81 0.75
C LEU A 63 0.65 14.32 0.66
N ILE A 64 1.85 13.93 1.12
CA ILE A 64 2.24 12.52 1.16
C ILE A 64 1.39 11.78 2.19
N GLN A 65 1.16 12.34 3.39
CA GLN A 65 0.33 11.70 4.41
C GLN A 65 -1.11 11.51 3.93
N GLU A 66 -1.73 12.53 3.36
CA GLU A 66 -3.08 12.43 2.78
C GLU A 66 -3.14 11.38 1.67
N GLY A 67 -2.12 11.33 0.81
CA GLY A 67 -1.98 10.29 -0.21
C GLY A 67 -1.86 8.87 0.37
N MET A 68 -1.12 8.70 1.47
CA MET A 68 -1.00 7.42 2.15
C MET A 68 -2.30 7.01 2.86
N ILE A 69 -3.04 7.96 3.43
CA ILE A 69 -4.38 7.74 4.00
C ILE A 69 -5.36 7.31 2.90
N GLY A 70 -5.32 7.99 1.75
CA GLY A 70 -6.11 7.62 0.57
C GLY A 70 -5.80 6.21 0.09
N LEU A 71 -4.52 5.84 0.00
CA LEU A 71 -4.08 4.50 -0.35
C LEU A 71 -4.56 3.44 0.65
N TYR A 72 -4.51 3.73 1.95
CA TYR A 72 -5.03 2.82 2.98
C TYR A 72 -6.52 2.56 2.81
N LYS A 73 -7.33 3.61 2.62
CA LYS A 73 -8.77 3.48 2.36
C LYS A 73 -9.03 2.70 1.06
N ALA A 74 -8.28 3.01 0.00
CA ALA A 74 -8.33 2.29 -1.26
C ALA A 74 -8.10 0.78 -1.09
N ILE A 75 -7.10 0.35 -0.32
CA ILE A 75 -6.86 -1.07 -0.03
C ILE A 75 -8.06 -1.71 0.67
N LEU A 76 -8.65 -1.03 1.66
CA LEU A 76 -9.76 -1.57 2.43
C LEU A 76 -11.08 -1.61 1.65
N ASP A 77 -11.34 -0.59 0.82
CA ASP A 77 -12.60 -0.44 0.10
C ASP A 77 -12.58 -1.08 -1.30
N PHE A 78 -11.41 -1.55 -1.77
CA PHE A 78 -11.26 -2.11 -3.11
C PHE A 78 -12.23 -3.26 -3.36
N ARG A 79 -13.04 -3.13 -4.41
CA ARG A 79 -13.89 -4.20 -4.92
C ARG A 79 -13.31 -4.68 -6.24
N GLU A 80 -12.93 -5.94 -6.27
CA GLU A 80 -12.45 -6.59 -7.48
C GLU A 80 -13.59 -6.59 -8.53
N ASN A 81 -13.51 -5.69 -9.51
CA ASN A 81 -14.28 -5.82 -10.73
C ASN A 81 -13.43 -6.58 -11.76
N LYS A 82 -14.08 -7.23 -12.73
CA LYS A 82 -13.40 -8.17 -13.65
C LYS A 82 -12.34 -7.54 -14.58
N GLU A 83 -12.15 -6.22 -14.56
CA GLU A 83 -11.41 -5.51 -15.60
C GLU A 83 -10.24 -4.65 -15.11
N ALA A 84 -10.12 -4.36 -13.80
CA ALA A 84 -9.02 -3.52 -13.29
C ALA A 84 -8.23 -4.20 -12.16
N SER A 85 -6.92 -4.29 -12.34
CA SER A 85 -6.00 -4.62 -11.24
C SER A 85 -5.93 -3.45 -10.25
N PHE A 86 -5.68 -3.73 -8.97
CA PHE A 86 -5.50 -2.68 -7.97
C PHE A 86 -4.39 -1.68 -8.33
N ARG A 87 -3.35 -2.16 -9.03
CA ARG A 87 -2.29 -1.28 -9.54
C ARG A 87 -2.84 -0.20 -10.47
N VAL A 88 -3.72 -0.56 -11.41
CA VAL A 88 -4.36 0.41 -12.32
C VAL A 88 -5.30 1.35 -11.55
N PHE A 89 -5.94 0.86 -10.49
CA PHE A 89 -6.77 1.69 -9.62
C PHE A 89 -5.95 2.69 -8.77
N ALA A 90 -4.73 2.32 -8.37
CA ALA A 90 -3.84 3.16 -7.57
C ALA A 90 -2.99 4.14 -8.41
N GLU A 91 -2.75 3.82 -9.69
CA GLU A 91 -2.13 4.70 -10.71
C GLU A 91 -3.00 5.88 -11.13
#